data_AF-A0A524D1U7-F1
#
_entry.id   AF-A0A524D1U7-F1
#
_cell.length_a   1.000
_cell.length_b   1.000
_cell.length_c   1.000
_cell.angle_alpha   90.00
_cell.angle_beta   90.00
_cell.angle_gamma   90.00
#
_symmetry.space_group_name_H-M   'P 1'
#
loop_
_entity.id
_entity.type
_entity.pdbx_description
1 polymer ?
#
loop_
_entity_poly.entity_id
_entity_poly.type
_entity_poly.pdbx_seq_one_letter_code
_entity_poly.pdbx_strand_id
1 'polypeptide(L)'
;MTKCFYCNKEIQKIPFRCKYCGKVYCHIHRLPENHECNYFFQGEFETILYQDTLEFMNKNLSVADVYHYFTTKEYTEDQTIDLLEYFIVNNNDPDIRILSLEALKLLDLNKDKVFNILESSVLSDENSRVQKVGIEILKEIFPKKSQDILKWIKHTE
;
A
#
# COMPACT_ATOMS: atom_id res chain seq x y z
N MET A 1 26.80 41.80 2.74
CA MET A 1 26.45 40.99 3.93
C MET A 1 25.44 39.93 3.51
N THR A 2 25.63 38.67 3.89
CA THR A 2 24.75 37.57 3.46
C THR A 2 23.55 37.46 4.40
N LYS A 3 22.33 37.35 3.86
CA LYS A 3 21.10 37.15 4.64
C LYS A 3 20.70 35.69 4.66
N CYS A 4 20.07 35.26 5.75
CA CYS A 4 19.48 33.93 5.83
C CYS A 4 18.27 33.84 4.90
N PHE A 5 18.19 32.79 4.07
CA PHE A 5 17.07 32.62 3.14
C PHE A 5 15.71 32.44 3.84
N TYR A 6 15.70 31.82 5.03
CA TYR A 6 14.46 31.56 5.77
C TYR A 6 13.96 32.78 6.55
N CYS A 7 14.79 33.37 7.42
CA CYS A 7 14.35 34.47 8.29
C CYS A 7 14.73 35.87 7.81
N ASN A 8 15.42 35.99 6.68
CA ASN A 8 15.86 37.25 6.06
C ASN A 8 16.75 38.16 6.94
N LYS A 9 17.18 37.68 8.11
CA LYS A 9 18.11 38.38 9.00
C LYS A 9 19.53 38.28 8.44
N GLU A 10 20.33 39.32 8.69
CA GLU A 10 21.75 39.31 8.34
C GLU A 10 22.51 38.25 9.14
N ILE A 11 23.33 37.47 8.45
CA ILE A 11 24.13 36.42 9.06
C ILE A 11 25.37 37.07 9.67
N GLN A 12 25.39 37.20 10.99
CA GLN A 12 26.52 37.78 11.74
C GLN A 12 27.69 36.80 11.91
N LYS A 13 27.44 35.49 11.77
CA LYS A 13 28.43 34.41 11.93
C LYS A 13 28.73 33.74 10.58
N ILE A 14 29.42 32.61 10.61
CA ILE A 14 29.69 31.80 9.42
C ILE A 14 28.36 31.39 8.75
N PRO A 15 28.17 31.64 7.44
CA PRO A 15 27.00 31.21 6.70
C PRO A 15 27.01 29.70 6.45
N PHE A 16 25.87 29.04 6.62
CA PHE A 16 25.71 27.61 6.34
C PHE A 16 25.00 27.41 5.01
N ARG A 17 25.65 26.73 4.07
CA ARG A 17 25.00 26.31 2.83
C ARG A 17 24.39 24.93 3.03
N CYS A 18 23.08 24.82 2.87
CA CYS A 18 22.40 23.53 2.94
C CYS A 18 22.85 22.65 1.77
N LYS A 19 23.21 21.39 2.04
CA LYS A 19 23.61 20.43 1.00
C LYS A 19 22.44 19.97 0.12
N TYR A 20 21.22 20.07 0.63
CA TYR A 20 20.01 19.63 -0.06
C TYR A 20 19.46 20.74 -0.98
N CYS A 21 18.98 21.86 -0.42
CA CYS A 21 18.38 22.92 -1.23
C CYS A 21 19.36 23.98 -1.77
N GLY A 22 20.67 23.87 -1.46
CA GLY A 22 21.72 24.77 -1.97
C GLY A 22 21.71 26.21 -1.43
N LYS A 23 20.65 26.63 -0.70
CA LYS A 23 20.47 27.97 -0.13
C LYS A 23 21.32 28.18 1.13
N VAL A 24 21.47 29.46 1.53
CA VAL A 24 22.32 29.88 2.65
C VAL A 24 21.50 30.31 3.87
N TYR A 25 21.90 29.84 5.05
CA TYR A 25 21.18 29.98 6.30
C TYR A 25 22.07 30.45 7.46
N CYS A 26 21.45 31.04 8.48
CA CYS A 26 22.12 31.37 9.74
C CYS A 26 22.26 30.13 10.64
N HIS A 27 22.98 30.26 11.75
CA HIS A 27 23.24 29.14 12.68
C HIS A 27 21.97 28.50 13.28
N ILE A 28 20.86 29.24 13.36
CA ILE A 28 19.56 28.73 13.86
C ILE A 28 18.90 27.86 12.78
N HIS A 29 18.95 28.31 11.53
CA HIS A 29 18.31 27.66 10.38
C HIS A 29 19.27 26.73 9.61
N ARG A 30 20.36 26.30 10.24
CA ARG A 30 21.41 25.48 9.58
C ARG A 30 20.96 24.05 9.28
N LEU A 31 20.01 23.52 10.06
CA LEU A 31 19.46 22.18 9.90
C LEU A 31 18.24 22.20 8.96
N PRO A 32 18.01 21.15 8.17
CA PRO A 32 16.85 21.05 7.27
C PRO A 32 15.50 21.32 7.94
N GLU A 33 15.30 20.77 9.13
CA GLU A 33 14.06 20.89 9.92
C GLU A 33 13.82 22.34 10.35
N ASN A 34 14.89 23.10 10.59
CA ASN A 34 14.80 24.46 11.10
C ASN A 34 14.50 25.49 10.01
N HIS A 35 14.55 25.14 8.72
CA HIS A 35 14.25 26.08 7.64
C HIS A 35 13.19 25.57 6.68
N GLU A 36 12.42 24.58 7.11
CA GLU A 36 11.40 23.90 6.30
C GLU A 36 11.98 23.56 4.93
N CYS A 37 13.09 22.81 4.93
CA CYS A 37 13.83 22.52 3.71
C CYS A 37 12.90 21.87 2.68
N ASN A 38 12.54 22.63 1.65
CA ASN A 38 11.66 22.18 0.57
C ASN A 38 12.36 21.23 -0.41
N TYR A 39 13.38 20.50 0.05
CA TYR A 39 14.00 19.45 -0.74
C TYR A 39 13.07 18.23 -0.72
N PHE A 40 12.02 18.30 -1.52
CA PHE A 40 11.40 17.11 -2.08
C PHE A 40 12.42 16.50 -3.04
N PHE A 41 12.96 15.34 -2.66
CA PHE A 41 13.59 14.34 -3.53
C PHE A 41 14.34 14.87 -4.77
N GLN A 42 15.40 15.66 -4.61
CA GLN A 42 16.40 15.84 -5.68
C GLN A 42 17.69 15.08 -5.39
N GLY A 43 17.57 13.96 -4.66
CA GLY A 43 18.61 12.93 -4.79
C GLY A 43 18.58 12.48 -6.25
N GLU A 44 19.73 12.08 -6.78
CA GLU A 44 19.76 11.19 -7.94
C GLU A 44 19.05 9.87 -7.54
N PHE A 45 17.73 9.90 -7.43
CA PHE A 45 16.97 8.72 -7.79
C PHE A 45 17.15 8.64 -9.29
N GLU A 46 18.06 7.78 -9.73
CA GLU A 46 17.93 7.16 -11.04
C GLU A 46 16.50 6.61 -11.10
N THR A 47 15.54 7.41 -11.59
CA THR A 47 14.12 7.07 -11.70
C THR A 47 13.57 6.39 -10.44
N ILE A 48 12.83 7.11 -9.58
CA ILE A 48 11.92 6.40 -8.65
C ILE A 48 11.10 5.46 -9.53
N LEU A 49 11.31 4.14 -9.40
CA LEU A 49 10.61 3.19 -10.25
C LEU A 49 9.15 3.36 -9.89
N TYR A 50 8.26 3.26 -10.88
CA TYR A 50 6.82 3.29 -10.62
C TYR A 50 6.43 2.30 -9.50
N GLN A 51 7.17 1.19 -9.40
CA GLN A 51 7.08 0.20 -8.34
C GLN A 51 7.42 0.76 -6.95
N ASP A 52 8.43 1.62 -6.80
CA ASP A 52 8.81 2.23 -5.52
C ASP A 52 7.75 3.23 -5.03
N THR A 53 7.13 4.00 -5.95
CA THR A 53 6.00 4.88 -5.60
C THR A 53 4.76 4.10 -5.20
N LEU A 54 4.49 2.98 -5.89
CA LEU A 54 3.39 2.09 -5.54
C LEU A 54 3.62 1.41 -4.20
N GLU A 55 4.82 0.91 -3.92
CA GLU A 55 5.18 0.32 -2.63
C GLU A 55 5.02 1.32 -1.48
N PHE A 56 5.38 2.59 -1.71
CA PHE A 56 5.22 3.64 -0.72
C PHE A 56 3.73 4.02 -0.49
N MET A 57 2.94 4.12 -1.56
CA MET A 57 1.50 4.39 -1.46
C MET A 57 0.77 3.21 -0.80
N ASN A 58 1.10 1.98 -1.17
CA ASN A 58 0.50 0.76 -0.64
C ASN A 58 0.77 0.56 0.86
N LYS A 59 1.91 1.03 1.38
CA LYS A 59 2.22 0.96 2.81
C LYS A 59 1.29 1.77 3.71
N ASN A 60 0.62 2.79 3.17
CA ASN A 60 -0.29 3.66 3.92
C ASN A 60 -1.74 3.53 3.46
N LEU A 61 -2.00 2.63 2.51
CA LEU A 61 -3.32 2.42 1.93
C LEU A 61 -4.12 1.48 2.85
N SER A 62 -5.39 1.81 3.09
CA SER A 62 -6.34 0.90 3.73
C SER A 62 -7.20 0.18 2.69
N VAL A 63 -7.85 -0.92 3.09
CA VAL A 63 -8.85 -1.60 2.24
C VAL A 63 -10.00 -0.65 1.86
N ALA A 64 -10.35 0.30 2.73
CA ALA A 64 -11.37 1.30 2.44
C ALA A 64 -10.92 2.29 1.35
N ASP A 65 -9.64 2.65 1.31
CA ASP A 65 -9.10 3.51 0.25
C ASP A 65 -9.12 2.79 -1.10
N VAL A 66 -8.82 1.48 -1.13
CA VAL A 66 -8.96 0.67 -2.36
C VAL A 66 -10.40 0.69 -2.88
N TYR A 67 -11.38 0.51 -1.98
CA TYR A 67 -12.79 0.59 -2.34
C TYR A 67 -13.14 1.98 -2.91
N HIS A 68 -12.65 3.04 -2.28
CA HIS A 68 -12.84 4.41 -2.77
C HIS A 68 -12.29 4.57 -4.19
N TYR A 69 -11.02 4.24 -4.43
CA TYR A 69 -10.38 4.40 -5.74
C TYR A 69 -11.01 3.56 -6.85
N PHE A 70 -11.51 2.36 -6.52
CA PHE A 70 -12.23 1.56 -7.50
C PHE A 70 -13.59 2.19 -7.85
N THR A 71 -14.33 2.66 -6.84
CA THR A 71 -15.67 3.25 -7.05
C THR A 71 -15.60 4.62 -7.75
N THR A 72 -14.55 5.40 -7.52
CA THR A 72 -14.28 6.67 -8.24
C THR A 72 -13.67 6.45 -9.64
N LYS A 73 -13.42 5.20 -10.04
CA LYS A 73 -12.81 4.82 -11.34
C LYS A 73 -11.38 5.30 -11.52
N GLU A 74 -10.68 5.54 -10.42
CA GLU A 74 -9.24 5.84 -10.43
C GLU A 74 -8.41 4.58 -10.65
N TYR A 75 -8.89 3.42 -10.17
CA TYR A 75 -8.28 2.11 -10.40
C TYR A 75 -9.16 1.20 -11.25
N THR A 76 -8.50 0.39 -12.10
CA THR A 76 -9.13 -0.70 -12.83
C THR A 76 -9.40 -1.90 -11.93
N GLU A 77 -10.20 -2.85 -12.40
CA GLU A 77 -10.42 -4.12 -11.70
C GLU A 77 -9.10 -4.86 -11.43
N ASP A 78 -8.19 -4.93 -12.41
CA ASP A 78 -6.92 -5.65 -12.24
C ASP A 78 -6.03 -4.99 -11.20
N GLN A 79 -5.90 -3.66 -11.24
CA GLN A 79 -5.17 -2.91 -10.21
C GLN A 79 -5.79 -3.09 -8.82
N THR A 80 -7.12 -3.13 -8.75
CA THR A 80 -7.84 -3.34 -7.49
C THR A 80 -7.60 -4.74 -6.94
N ILE A 81 -7.65 -5.77 -7.79
CA ILE A 81 -7.36 -7.16 -7.41
C ILE A 81 -5.91 -7.29 -6.95
N ASP A 82 -4.95 -6.68 -7.66
CA ASP A 82 -3.52 -6.72 -7.31
C ASP A 82 -3.26 -6.13 -5.92
N LEU A 83 -3.93 -5.01 -5.59
CA LEU A 83 -3.80 -4.37 -4.28
C LEU A 83 -4.42 -5.18 -3.15
N LEU A 84 -5.60 -5.77 -3.38
CA LEU A 84 -6.26 -6.62 -2.40
C LEU A 84 -5.45 -7.92 -2.18
N GLU A 85 -4.91 -8.51 -3.24
CA GLU A 85 -3.98 -9.64 -3.16
C GLU A 85 -2.72 -9.27 -2.34
N TYR A 86 -2.16 -8.09 -2.56
CA TYR A 86 -1.02 -7.61 -1.77
C TYR A 86 -1.33 -7.55 -0.28
N PHE A 87 -2.50 -7.02 0.12
CA PHE A 87 -2.92 -7.01 1.53
C PHE A 87 -3.10 -8.41 2.11
N ILE A 88 -3.66 -9.33 1.33
CA ILE A 88 -3.85 -10.72 1.77
C ILE A 88 -2.51 -11.43 1.97
N VAL A 89 -1.57 -11.25 1.04
CA VAL A 89 -0.29 -11.99 1.06
C VAL A 89 0.71 -11.41 2.07
N ASN A 90 0.73 -10.08 2.24
CA ASN A 90 1.82 -9.41 2.96
C ASN A 90 1.42 -8.90 4.35
N ASN A 91 0.16 -9.06 4.77
CA ASN A 91 -0.30 -8.57 6.06
C ASN A 91 -0.54 -9.70 7.07
N ASN A 92 0.13 -9.61 8.22
CA ASN A 92 -0.01 -10.60 9.29
C ASN A 92 -1.32 -10.44 10.10
N ASP A 93 -2.01 -9.30 9.98
CA ASP A 93 -3.29 -9.08 10.65
C ASP A 93 -4.42 -9.83 9.90
N PRO A 94 -5.02 -10.87 10.51
CA PRO A 94 -6.08 -11.64 9.88
C PRO A 94 -7.33 -10.81 9.57
N ASP A 95 -7.60 -9.74 10.33
CA ASP A 95 -8.79 -8.92 10.11
C ASP A 95 -8.61 -8.08 8.81
N ILE A 96 -7.39 -7.63 8.50
CA ILE A 96 -7.08 -6.96 7.21
C ILE A 96 -7.22 -7.94 6.05
N ARG A 97 -6.73 -9.17 6.20
CA ARG A 97 -6.88 -10.21 5.17
C ARG A 97 -8.35 -10.54 4.93
N ILE A 98 -9.14 -10.69 5.99
CA ILE A 98 -10.61 -10.91 5.90
C ILE A 98 -11.29 -9.75 5.17
N LEU A 99 -11.03 -8.51 5.59
CA LEU A 99 -11.61 -7.32 4.94
C LEU A 99 -11.26 -7.27 3.44
N SER A 100 -10.04 -7.67 3.08
CA SER A 100 -9.60 -7.72 1.68
C SER A 100 -10.36 -8.78 0.88
N LEU A 101 -10.60 -9.96 1.45
CA LEU A 101 -11.42 -11.00 0.83
C LEU A 101 -12.88 -10.55 0.66
N GLU A 102 -13.45 -9.89 1.68
CA GLU A 102 -14.79 -9.33 1.61
C GLU A 102 -14.90 -8.22 0.56
N ALA A 103 -13.86 -7.41 0.38
CA ALA A 103 -13.80 -6.41 -0.68
C ALA A 103 -13.81 -7.05 -2.08
N LEU A 104 -13.07 -8.14 -2.30
CA LEU A 104 -13.11 -8.89 -3.57
C LEU A 104 -14.54 -9.33 -3.91
N LYS A 105 -15.28 -9.80 -2.90
CA LYS A 105 -16.70 -10.17 -3.03
C LYS A 105 -17.59 -8.97 -3.31
N LEU A 106 -17.49 -7.92 -2.49
CA LEU A 106 -18.38 -6.76 -2.53
C LEU A 106 -18.28 -6.01 -3.86
N LEU A 107 -17.08 -5.96 -4.43
CA LEU A 107 -16.80 -5.31 -5.71
C LEU A 107 -17.22 -6.15 -6.93
N ASP A 108 -17.82 -7.33 -6.71
CA ASP A 108 -18.26 -8.27 -7.73
C ASP A 108 -17.15 -8.64 -8.74
N LEU A 109 -15.93 -8.78 -8.24
CA LEU A 109 -14.75 -9.07 -9.05
C LEU A 109 -14.72 -10.57 -9.36
N ASN A 110 -15.41 -10.99 -10.42
CA ASN A 110 -15.51 -12.39 -10.81
C ASN A 110 -14.53 -12.76 -11.93
N LYS A 111 -13.23 -12.81 -11.57
CA LYS A 111 -12.15 -13.22 -12.49
C LYS A 111 -11.48 -14.50 -12.01
N ASP A 112 -10.86 -15.23 -12.94
CA ASP A 112 -10.03 -16.40 -12.61
C ASP A 112 -8.92 -16.05 -11.59
N LYS A 113 -8.40 -14.83 -11.64
CA LYS A 113 -7.44 -14.34 -10.65
C LYS A 113 -8.02 -14.32 -9.22
N VAL A 114 -9.27 -13.89 -9.04
CA VAL A 114 -9.94 -13.86 -7.73
C VAL A 114 -10.17 -15.27 -7.21
N PHE A 115 -10.51 -16.22 -8.08
CA PHE A 115 -10.59 -17.62 -7.70
C PHE A 115 -9.26 -18.15 -7.13
N ASN A 116 -8.14 -17.88 -7.81
CA ASN A 116 -6.82 -18.33 -7.37
C ASN A 116 -6.41 -17.72 -6.01
N ILE A 117 -6.74 -16.44 -5.79
CA ILE A 117 -6.51 -15.77 -4.50
C ILE A 117 -7.30 -16.47 -3.40
N LEU A 118 -8.61 -16.67 -3.60
CA LEU A 118 -9.47 -17.36 -2.64
C LEU A 118 -9.01 -18.79 -2.37
N GLU A 119 -8.64 -19.55 -3.41
CA GLU A 119 -8.10 -20.90 -3.27
C GLU A 119 -6.84 -20.92 -2.40
N SER A 120 -5.88 -20.03 -2.66
CA SER A 120 -4.66 -19.91 -1.87
C SER A 120 -4.95 -19.57 -0.40
N SER A 121 -5.82 -18.58 -0.14
CA SER A 121 -6.22 -18.19 1.21
C SER A 121 -6.94 -19.30 1.97
N VAL A 122 -7.74 -20.11 1.27
CA VAL A 122 -8.45 -21.23 1.90
C VAL A 122 -7.50 -22.37 2.24
N LEU A 123 -6.54 -22.68 1.37
CA LEU A 123 -5.66 -23.85 1.52
C LEU A 123 -4.45 -23.57 2.42
N SER A 124 -3.94 -22.33 2.43
CA SER A 124 -2.60 -22.04 2.97
C SER A 124 -2.56 -20.93 4.01
N ASP A 125 -3.65 -20.19 4.27
CA ASP A 125 -3.62 -19.14 5.29
C ASP A 125 -3.45 -19.75 6.68
N GLU A 126 -2.54 -19.19 7.49
CA GLU A 126 -2.27 -19.66 8.86
C GLU A 126 -3.45 -19.47 9.82
N ASN A 127 -4.38 -18.56 9.51
CA ASN A 127 -5.48 -18.20 10.39
C ASN A 127 -6.79 -18.87 9.98
N SER A 128 -7.32 -19.72 10.86
CA SER A 128 -8.59 -20.43 10.61
C SER A 128 -9.80 -19.53 10.37
N ARG A 129 -9.81 -18.27 10.84
CA ARG A 129 -10.91 -17.31 10.53
C ARG A 129 -10.84 -16.89 9.07
N VAL A 130 -9.65 -16.61 8.56
CA VAL A 130 -9.43 -16.22 7.15
C VAL A 130 -9.82 -17.38 6.24
N GLN A 131 -9.38 -18.60 6.55
CA GLN A 131 -9.75 -19.80 5.79
C GLN A 131 -11.27 -20.00 5.73
N LYS A 132 -11.97 -19.88 6.88
CA LYS A 132 -13.43 -20.02 6.95
C LYS A 132 -14.16 -18.97 6.12
N VAL A 133 -13.75 -17.71 6.23
CA VAL A 133 -14.33 -16.61 5.43
C VAL A 133 -14.09 -16.87 3.94
N GLY A 134 -12.86 -17.24 3.56
CA GLY A 134 -12.51 -17.61 2.19
C GLY A 134 -13.39 -18.73 1.64
N ILE A 135 -13.67 -19.77 2.43
CA ILE A 135 -14.56 -20.88 2.05
C ILE A 135 -15.98 -20.37 1.75
N GLU A 136 -16.53 -19.52 2.60
CA GLU A 136 -17.88 -18.99 2.41
C GLU A 136 -17.96 -18.11 1.16
N ILE A 137 -16.98 -17.22 0.96
CA ILE A 137 -16.89 -16.38 -0.25
C ILE A 137 -16.73 -17.24 -1.51
N LEU A 138 -15.88 -18.26 -1.47
CA LEU A 138 -15.64 -19.16 -2.60
C LEU A 138 -16.91 -19.93 -3.01
N LYS A 139 -17.73 -20.38 -2.05
CA LYS A 139 -19.04 -21.02 -2.33
C LYS A 139 -20.01 -20.06 -3.00
N GLU A 140 -19.98 -18.80 -2.61
CA GLU A 140 -20.92 -17.79 -3.09
C GLU A 140 -20.57 -17.32 -4.50
N ILE A 141 -19.31 -16.95 -4.75
CA ILE A 141 -18.87 -16.39 -6.03
C ILE A 141 -18.57 -17.51 -7.06
N PHE A 142 -18.05 -18.65 -6.60
CA PHE A 142 -17.58 -19.75 -7.46
C PHE A 142 -18.19 -21.12 -7.09
N PRO A 143 -19.53 -21.27 -7.03
CA PRO A 143 -20.22 -22.45 -6.48
C PRO A 143 -19.89 -23.79 -7.16
N LYS A 144 -19.45 -23.76 -8.42
CA LYS A 144 -19.03 -24.97 -9.15
C LYS A 144 -17.56 -25.29 -8.87
N LYS A 145 -16.66 -24.32 -9.05
CA LYS A 145 -15.21 -24.51 -8.86
C LYS A 145 -14.86 -24.80 -7.39
N SER A 146 -15.63 -24.26 -6.44
CA SER A 146 -15.41 -24.49 -5.00
C SER A 146 -15.58 -25.96 -4.58
N GLN A 147 -16.36 -26.75 -5.31
CA GLN A 147 -16.71 -28.11 -4.89
C GLN A 147 -15.49 -29.03 -4.77
N ASP A 148 -14.55 -28.89 -5.70
CA ASP A 148 -13.37 -29.76 -5.74
C ASP A 148 -12.37 -29.39 -4.65
N ILE A 149 -12.16 -28.10 -4.40
CA ILE A 149 -11.36 -27.59 -3.28
C ILE A 149 -11.93 -28.08 -1.95
N LEU A 150 -13.25 -27.95 -1.74
CA LEU A 150 -13.89 -28.34 -0.48
C LEU A 150 -13.91 -29.85 -0.26
N LYS A 151 -13.92 -30.66 -1.32
CA LYS A 151 -13.70 -32.10 -1.17
C LYS A 151 -12.30 -32.35 -0.63
N TRP A 152 -11.27 -31.69 -1.16
CA TRP A 152 -9.89 -31.89 -0.76
C TRP A 152 -9.67 -31.55 0.72
N ILE A 153 -10.17 -30.40 1.18
CA ILE A 153 -10.07 -29.95 2.58
C ILE A 153 -10.69 -30.95 3.55
N LYS A 154 -11.85 -31.52 3.22
CA LYS A 154 -12.53 -32.52 4.06
C LYS A 154 -11.78 -33.84 4.21
N HIS A 155 -10.82 -34.14 3.33
CA HIS A 155 -10.01 -35.35 3.41
C HIS A 155 -8.69 -35.12 4.18
N THR A 156 -8.36 -33.86 4.52
CA THR A 156 -7.12 -33.46 5.19
C THR A 156 -7.29 -33.07 6.67
N GLU A 157 -8.53 -32.96 7.15
CA GLU A 157 -8.91 -32.83 8.58
C GLU A 157 -9.10 -34.21 9.24
#